data_AF-A0A3M6THW8-F1
#
_entry.id   AF-A0A3M6THW8-F1
#
_cell.length_a   1.000
_cell.length_b   1.000
_cell.length_c   1.000
_cell.angle_alpha   90.00
_cell.angle_beta   90.00
_cell.angle_gamma   90.00
#
_symmetry.space_group_name_H-M   'P 1'
#
loop_
_entity.id
_entity.type
_entity.pdbx_description
1 polymer ?
#
loop_
_entity_poly.entity_id
_entity_poly.type
_entity_poly.pdbx_seq_one_letter_code
_entity_poly.pdbx_strand_id
1 'polypeptide(L)'
;MALEQEPLSQSITMRPTAETNVLRISSNNNKVMERRDKTALHPIISRCVRPGAEVHSDDWASYRQMDRKVNNVSAQQVVVHRLNFVNPVTGVHTQEIESYWNS
;
A
#
# COMPACT_ATOMS: atom_id res chain seq x y z
N MET A 1 25.87 17.86 6.34
CA MET A 1 25.05 17.17 5.32
C MET A 1 24.38 16.01 6.00
N ALA A 2 23.10 16.15 6.34
CA ALA A 2 22.31 14.98 6.67
C ALA A 2 22.21 14.15 5.39
N LEU A 3 22.61 12.89 5.43
CA LEU A 3 22.18 11.91 4.45
C LEU A 3 20.64 11.91 4.59
N GLU A 4 19.94 12.49 3.61
CA GLU A 4 18.51 12.25 3.49
C GLU A 4 18.37 10.74 3.34
N GLN A 5 17.99 10.07 4.44
CA GLN A 5 17.62 8.67 4.33
C GLN A 5 16.40 8.67 3.43
N GLU A 6 16.56 8.12 2.23
CA GLU A 6 15.44 7.80 1.35
C GLU A 6 14.32 7.19 2.21
N PRO A 7 13.11 7.76 2.21
CA PRO A 7 12.03 7.25 3.04
C PRO A 7 11.85 5.77 2.69
N LEU A 8 11.85 4.91 3.71
CA LEU A 8 11.58 3.48 3.57
C LEU A 8 10.24 3.32 2.86
N SER A 9 10.29 3.02 1.56
CA SER A 9 9.10 2.84 0.73
C SER A 9 8.47 1.49 1.04
N GLN A 10 7.15 1.45 1.17
CA GLN A 10 6.40 0.23 1.43
C GLN A 10 5.23 0.07 0.45
N SER A 11 5.18 -1.05 -0.25
CA SER A 11 4.08 -1.37 -1.15
C SER A 11 2.93 -2.02 -0.37
N ILE A 12 1.69 -1.67 -0.71
CA ILE A 12 0.49 -2.31 -0.19
C ILE A 12 -0.41 -2.78 -1.32
N THR A 13 -1.00 -3.96 -1.17
CA THR A 13 -2.01 -4.48 -2.10
C THR A 13 -3.07 -5.25 -1.36
N MET A 14 -4.28 -5.30 -1.93
CA MET A 14 -5.36 -6.09 -1.36
C MET A 14 -5.97 -7.02 -2.39
N ARG A 15 -6.18 -8.27 -1.97
CA ARG A 15 -6.81 -9.30 -2.76
C ARG A 15 -8.08 -9.79 -2.07
N PRO A 16 -9.27 -9.60 -2.68
CA PRO A 16 -10.46 -10.31 -2.28
C PRO A 16 -10.30 -11.79 -2.60
N THR A 17 -10.67 -12.66 -1.67
CA THR A 17 -10.88 -14.09 -1.89
C THR A 17 -12.38 -14.40 -1.80
N ALA A 18 -12.76 -15.67 -2.00
CA ALA A 18 -14.16 -16.09 -1.85
C ALA A 18 -14.72 -15.86 -0.43
N GLU A 19 -13.84 -15.81 0.58
CA GLU A 19 -14.24 -15.83 2.00
C GLU A 19 -13.88 -14.53 2.74
N THR A 20 -12.85 -13.79 2.29
CA THR A 20 -12.32 -12.65 3.04
C THR A 20 -11.57 -11.67 2.14
N ASN A 21 -11.23 -10.50 2.67
CA ASN A 21 -10.22 -9.62 2.07
C ASN A 21 -8.87 -9.87 2.74
N VAL A 22 -7.79 -9.84 1.96
CA VAL A 22 -6.43 -9.96 2.48
C VAL A 22 -5.61 -8.75 2.04
N LEU A 23 -5.12 -7.97 3.00
CA LEU A 23 -4.17 -6.89 2.78
C LEU A 23 -2.75 -7.42 3.00
N ARG A 24 -1.85 -7.12 2.07
CA ARG A 24 -0.43 -7.41 2.18
C ARG A 24 0.35 -6.10 2.16
N ILE A 25 1.43 -6.05 2.95
CA ILE A 25 2.33 -4.90 3.04
C ILE A 25 3.76 -5.43 2.91
N SER A 26 4.61 -4.85 2.07
CA SER A 26 5.90 -5.44 1.66
C SER A 26 6.85 -5.82 2.82
N SER A 27 6.72 -5.19 4.00
CA SER A 27 7.50 -5.51 5.20
C SER A 27 6.73 -6.21 6.33
N ASN A 28 5.45 -6.58 6.13
CA ASN A 28 4.63 -7.23 7.14
C ASN A 28 3.80 -8.40 6.56
N ASN A 29 3.59 -9.43 7.38
CA ASN A 29 2.72 -10.56 7.02
C ASN A 29 1.28 -10.09 6.68
N ASN A 30 0.57 -10.94 5.92
CA ASN A 30 -0.81 -10.72 5.48
C ASN A 30 -1.77 -10.41 6.64
N LYS A 31 -2.75 -9.53 6.40
CA LYS A 31 -3.85 -9.22 7.32
C LYS A 31 -5.18 -9.60 6.69
N VAL A 32 -5.90 -10.49 7.37
CA VAL A 32 -7.25 -10.94 7.00
C VAL A 32 -8.27 -9.97 7.57
N MET A 33 -9.26 -9.57 6.78
CA MET A 33 -10.32 -8.65 7.20
C MET A 33 -11.64 -8.89 6.48
N GLU A 34 -12.74 -8.68 7.20
CA GLU A 34 -14.09 -8.79 6.64
C GLU A 34 -14.48 -7.57 5.78
N ARG A 35 -14.06 -6.37 6.22
CA ARG A 35 -14.41 -5.10 5.57
C ARG A 35 -13.20 -4.45 4.92
N ARG A 36 -13.38 -3.92 3.71
CA ARG A 36 -12.33 -3.27 2.90
C ARG A 36 -12.54 -1.76 2.70
N ASP A 37 -13.41 -1.14 3.48
CA ASP A 37 -13.61 0.31 3.42
C ASP A 37 -12.50 1.07 4.16
N LYS A 38 -12.42 2.38 3.93
CA LYS A 38 -11.40 3.26 4.53
C LYS A 38 -11.34 3.16 6.05
N THR A 39 -12.50 3.08 6.71
CA THR A 39 -12.62 3.06 8.16
C THR A 39 -12.01 1.78 8.74
N ALA A 40 -12.17 0.66 8.04
CA ALA A 40 -11.53 -0.61 8.41
C ALA A 40 -10.02 -0.62 8.10
N LEU A 41 -9.61 -0.07 6.95
CA LEU A 41 -8.24 -0.16 6.48
C LEU A 41 -7.26 0.77 7.17
N HIS A 42 -7.61 2.04 7.36
CA HIS A 42 -6.65 3.05 7.84
C HIS A 42 -6.01 2.66 9.18
N PRO A 43 -6.73 2.13 10.20
CA PRO A 43 -6.12 1.68 11.44
C PRO A 43 -5.17 0.49 11.25
N ILE A 44 -5.47 -0.43 10.34
CA ILE A 44 -4.62 -1.58 10.03
C ILE A 44 -3.33 -1.12 9.35
N ILE A 45 -3.46 -0.27 8.32
CA ILE A 45 -2.33 0.31 7.60
C ILE A 45 -1.45 1.11 8.58
N SER A 46 -2.04 1.94 9.44
CA SER A 46 -1.31 2.70 10.46
C SER A 46 -0.49 1.82 11.41
N ARG A 47 -0.94 0.60 11.73
CA ARG A 47 -0.22 -0.30 12.65
C ARG A 47 0.90 -1.07 11.97
N CYS A 48 0.81 -1.26 10.66
CA CYS A 48 1.73 -2.09 9.92
C CYS A 48 2.78 -1.26 9.19
N VAL A 49 2.39 -0.12 8.63
CA VAL A 49 3.32 0.79 7.95
C VAL A 49 4.26 1.44 8.97
N ARG A 50 5.55 1.45 8.63
CA ARG A 50 6.60 2.08 9.44
C ARG A 50 6.31 3.58 9.55
N PRO A 51 6.55 4.20 10.71
CA PRO A 51 6.39 5.64 10.86
C PRO A 51 7.20 6.40 9.80
N GLY A 52 6.55 7.31 9.08
CA GLY A 52 7.17 8.17 8.07
C GLY A 52 7.39 7.52 6.70
N ALA A 53 6.84 6.33 6.45
CA ALA A 53 7.02 5.63 5.18
C ALA A 53 6.25 6.29 4.02
N GLU A 54 6.87 6.29 2.84
CA GLU A 54 6.13 6.46 1.59
C GLU A 54 5.41 5.15 1.26
N VAL A 55 4.13 5.23 0.91
CA VAL A 55 3.33 4.06 0.56
C VAL A 55 3.04 4.02 -0.94
N HIS A 56 3.35 2.88 -1.57
CA HIS A 56 2.99 2.59 -2.96
C HIS A 56 1.74 1.70 -2.98
N SER A 57 0.67 2.13 -3.65
CA SER A 57 -0.59 1.37 -3.72
C SER A 57 -1.13 1.26 -5.13
N ASP A 58 -1.99 0.28 -5.36
CA ASP A 58 -2.93 0.32 -6.49
C ASP A 58 -3.97 1.46 -6.32
N ASP A 59 -4.86 1.62 -7.31
CA ASP A 59 -5.84 2.71 -7.38
C ASP A 59 -7.17 2.44 -6.66
N TRP A 60 -7.22 1.50 -5.71
CA TRP A 60 -8.43 1.22 -4.95
C TRP A 60 -8.95 2.45 -4.19
N ALA A 61 -10.26 2.66 -4.27
CA ALA A 61 -10.91 3.83 -3.66
C ALA A 61 -10.66 3.93 -2.14
N SER A 62 -10.50 2.80 -1.46
CA SER A 62 -10.24 2.74 -0.02
C SER A 62 -8.82 3.18 0.37
N TYR A 63 -7.89 3.25 -0.57
CA TYR A 63 -6.53 3.78 -0.33
C TYR A 63 -6.42 5.28 -0.54
N ARG A 64 -7.47 5.96 -1.02
CA ARG A 64 -7.36 7.39 -1.33
C ARG A 64 -7.11 8.21 -0.06
N GLN A 65 -6.10 9.08 -0.14
CA GLN A 65 -5.70 10.06 0.89
C GLN A 65 -5.02 9.45 2.11
N MET A 66 -4.24 8.37 1.94
CA MET A 66 -3.52 7.75 3.07
C MET A 66 -2.52 8.71 3.70
N ASP A 67 -1.79 9.45 2.88
CA ASP A 67 -0.87 10.54 3.27
C ASP A 67 -1.51 11.60 4.18
N ARG A 68 -2.84 11.78 4.09
CA ARG A 68 -3.59 12.77 4.89
C ARG A 68 -4.36 12.17 6.07
N LYS A 69 -4.54 10.84 6.08
CA LYS A 69 -5.48 10.16 6.99
C LYS A 69 -4.84 9.06 7.83
N VAL A 70 -3.61 8.66 7.51
CA VAL A 70 -2.87 7.61 8.20
C VAL A 70 -1.58 8.20 8.72
N ASN A 71 -1.46 8.33 10.04
CA ASN A 71 -0.37 9.08 10.69
C ASN A 71 1.04 8.59 10.35
N ASN A 72 1.20 7.31 10.00
CA ASN A 72 2.51 6.73 9.67
C ASN A 72 2.91 6.90 8.20
N VAL A 73 2.02 7.43 7.35
CA VAL A 73 2.26 7.58 5.91
C VAL A 73 2.69 9.02 5.63
N SER A 74 3.92 9.20 5.15
CA SER A 74 4.45 10.53 4.81
C SER A 74 4.05 10.98 3.40
N ALA A 75 3.95 10.04 2.48
CA ALA A 75 3.55 10.26 1.09
C ALA A 75 2.85 9.01 0.53
N GLN A 76 2.03 9.21 -0.50
CA GLN A 76 1.36 8.13 -1.23
C GLN A 76 1.65 8.24 -2.72
N GLN A 77 2.14 7.16 -3.31
CA GLN A 77 2.25 6.98 -4.76
C GLN A 77 1.23 5.94 -5.22
N VAL A 78 0.50 6.25 -6.28
CA VAL A 78 -0.58 5.39 -6.81
C VAL A 78 -0.21 4.87 -8.18
N VAL A 79 -0.38 3.56 -8.35
CA VAL A 79 -0.29 2.87 -9.63
C VAL A 79 -1.69 2.58 -10.12
N VAL A 80 -2.01 3.09 -11.30
CA VAL A 80 -3.30 2.87 -11.95
C VAL A 80 -3.10 1.78 -13.01
N HIS A 81 -3.38 0.52 -12.65
CA HIS A 81 -3.12 -0.62 -13.54
C HIS A 81 -3.90 -0.58 -14.86
N ARG A 82 -5.01 0.17 -14.92
CA ARG A 82 -5.72 0.45 -16.17
C ARG A 82 -4.89 1.27 -17.16
N LEU A 83 -4.00 2.12 -16.65
CA LEU A 83 -3.18 3.01 -17.46
C LEU A 83 -1.80 2.40 -17.71
N ASN A 84 -1.09 2.01 -16.64
CA ASN A 84 0.24 1.44 -16.73
C ASN A 84 0.50 0.47 -15.56
N PHE A 85 1.26 -0.60 -15.81
CA PHE A 85 1.73 -1.53 -14.75
C PHE A 85 2.91 -0.98 -13.93
N VAL A 86 3.63 -0.01 -14.50
CA VAL A 86 4.69 0.76 -13.86
C VAL A 86 4.40 2.22 -14.16
N ASN A 87 4.38 3.09 -13.16
CA ASN A 87 4.17 4.52 -13.39
C ASN A 87 5.33 5.06 -14.26
N PRO A 88 5.09 5.60 -15.47
CA PRO A 88 6.16 6.00 -16.38
C PRO A 88 6.91 7.26 -15.93
N VAL A 89 6.36 8.03 -15.00
CA VAL A 89 6.98 9.26 -14.45
C VAL A 89 7.82 8.94 -13.22
N THR A 90 7.30 8.11 -12.32
CA THR A 90 7.93 7.85 -11.01
C THR A 90 8.63 6.49 -10.93
N GLY A 91 8.41 5.59 -11.89
CA GLY A 91 8.89 4.21 -11.85
C GLY A 91 8.19 3.30 -10.83
N VAL A 92 7.25 3.84 -10.05
CA VAL A 92 6.56 3.09 -8.98
C VAL A 92 5.72 1.96 -9.55
N HIS A 93 5.81 0.79 -8.92
CA HIS A 93 4.99 -0.38 -9.21
C HIS A 93 4.72 -1.21 -7.94
N THR A 94 3.64 -1.98 -7.94
CA THR A 94 3.30 -2.93 -6.86
C THR A 94 3.62 -4.38 -7.21
N GLN A 95 4.32 -4.63 -8.33
CA GLN A 95 4.53 -5.99 -8.86
C GLN A 95 5.20 -6.96 -7.89
N GLU A 96 6.20 -6.53 -7.11
CA GLU A 96 6.89 -7.42 -6.17
C GLU A 96 5.90 -8.04 -5.17
N ILE A 97 5.05 -7.21 -4.57
CA ILE A 97 4.03 -7.66 -3.62
C ILE A 97 2.88 -8.39 -4.31
N GLU A 98 2.58 -8.05 -5.58
CA GLU A 98 1.55 -8.74 -6.37
C GLU A 98 1.96 -10.13 -6.83
N SER A 99 3.25 -10.36 -7.09
CA SER A 99 3.78 -11.66 -7.50
C SER A 99 3.50 -12.76 -6.47
N TYR A 100 3.47 -12.40 -5.18
CA TYR A 100 3.11 -13.30 -4.09
C TYR A 100 1.65 -13.77 -4.11
N TRP A 101 0.78 -13.15 -4.91
CA TRP A 101 -0.58 -13.63 -5.10
C TRP A 101 -0.66 -14.74 -6.15
N ASN A 102 0.34 -14.87 -7.01
CA ASN A 102 0.35 -15.87 -8.08
C ASN A 102 1.14 -17.15 -7.72
N SER A 103 1.70 -17.22 -6.50
CA SER A 103 2.39 -18.39 -5.94
C SER A 103 1.48 -19.23 -5.06
#